data_AF-A0A8J9VQR1-F1
#
_entry.id   AF-A0A8J9VQR1-F1
#
_cell.length_a   1.000
_cell.length_b   1.000
_cell.length_c   1.000
_cell.angle_alpha   90.00
_cell.angle_beta   90.00
_cell.angle_gamma   90.00
#
_symmetry.space_group_name_H-M   'P 1'
#
loop_
_entity.id
_entity.type
_entity.pdbx_description
1 polymer ?
#
loop_
_entity_poly.entity_id
_entity_poly.type
_entity_poly.pdbx_seq_one_letter_code
_entity_poly.pdbx_strand_id
1 'polypeptide(L)'
;MIHNTLQNTTKYLRLINLKAALNTVKECLPPPKSHLPTTKIDLLSKAKAMSFNPRSINFDISNNQNDKRKQDPLSYIPIVNPRSILPLIDSNWRKDEIGLPAIEQEEKQAVRLIVIRRKKMKKHQRRKLWKRMRHRWARVKKNRRIKKEKIFQNELLSMVKQANEFSAEMYVKGKLDKANHTPLPTRWRHKRLPEFIIRQLMGIDKKINYKHTDVYKA
;
A
#
# COMPACT_ATOMS: atom_id res chain seq x y z
N MET A 1 -23.09 57.29 -14.28
CA MET A 1 -23.13 55.83 -14.50
C MET A 1 -22.63 55.15 -13.24
N ILE A 2 -23.57 54.79 -12.35
CA ILE A 2 -23.30 54.44 -10.96
C ILE A 2 -23.59 52.94 -10.75
N HIS A 3 -22.66 52.31 -10.03
CA HIS A 3 -22.63 50.94 -9.52
C HIS A 3 -23.96 50.41 -8.98
N ASN A 4 -24.28 49.14 -9.25
CA ASN A 4 -25.13 48.28 -8.40
C ASN A 4 -25.10 46.81 -8.84
N THR A 5 -24.21 45.97 -8.28
CA THR A 5 -24.24 44.50 -8.47
C THR A 5 -23.63 43.70 -7.30
N LEU A 6 -23.95 44.02 -6.04
CA LEU A 6 -23.39 43.25 -4.89
C LEU A 6 -24.37 42.93 -3.74
N GLN A 7 -25.69 42.97 -3.92
CA GLN A 7 -26.62 42.79 -2.79
C GLN A 7 -27.43 41.48 -2.73
N ASN A 8 -27.24 40.51 -3.65
CA ASN A 8 -28.17 39.37 -3.74
C ASN A 8 -27.64 37.98 -3.32
N THR A 9 -26.49 37.85 -2.66
CA THR A 9 -25.92 36.52 -2.33
C THR A 9 -26.06 36.06 -0.87
N THR A 10 -26.58 36.89 0.03
CA THR A 10 -26.58 36.58 1.48
C THR A 10 -27.87 35.93 2.01
N LYS A 11 -28.94 35.82 1.20
CA LYS A 11 -30.25 35.31 1.66
C LYS A 11 -30.35 33.78 1.84
N TYR A 12 -29.31 32.99 1.52
CA TYR A 12 -29.39 31.51 1.57
C TYR A 12 -28.49 30.83 2.62
N LEU A 13 -27.80 31.59 3.47
CA LEU A 13 -27.08 31.00 4.62
C LEU A 13 -28.06 30.74 5.76
N ARG A 14 -28.86 29.67 5.62
CA ARG A 14 -29.58 29.09 6.76
C ARG A 14 -28.54 28.63 7.78
N LEU A 15 -28.45 29.36 8.89
CA LEU A 15 -27.64 28.99 10.05
C LEU A 15 -28.14 27.65 10.58
N ILE A 16 -27.31 26.61 10.46
CA ILE A 16 -27.59 25.31 11.06
C ILE A 16 -27.43 25.46 12.57
N ASN A 17 -28.46 25.12 13.34
CA ASN A 17 -28.40 25.15 14.80
C ASN A 17 -27.49 24.01 15.30
N LEU A 18 -26.22 24.34 15.54
CA LEU A 18 -25.19 23.39 15.97
C LEU A 18 -25.54 22.69 17.29
N LYS A 19 -26.36 23.31 18.14
CA LYS A 19 -26.80 22.72 19.42
C LYS A 19 -27.71 21.51 19.23
N ALA A 20 -28.57 21.53 18.20
CA ALA A 20 -29.43 20.40 17.86
C ALA A 20 -28.62 19.24 17.24
N ALA A 21 -27.64 19.56 16.40
CA ALA A 21 -26.79 18.56 15.73
C ALA A 21 -25.84 17.80 16.69
N LEU A 22 -25.47 18.40 17.83
CA LEU A 22 -24.62 17.73 18.83
C LEU A 22 -25.39 16.79 19.75
N ASN A 23 -26.70 16.99 19.92
CA ASN A 23 -27.53 16.13 20.77
C ASN A 23 -27.83 14.78 20.11
N THR A 24 -27.96 14.71 18.79
CA THR A 24 -28.17 13.45 18.04
C THR A 24 -26.96 12.51 18.07
N VAL A 25 -25.77 13.02 18.40
CA VAL A 25 -24.54 12.21 18.48
C VAL A 25 -24.43 11.47 19.83
N LYS A 26 -25.13 11.95 20.88
CA LYS A 26 -25.07 11.34 22.22
C LYS A 26 -25.82 10.01 22.32
N GLU A 27 -26.76 9.74 21.41
CA GLU A 27 -27.56 8.50 21.42
C GLU A 27 -26.84 7.30 20.78
N CYS A 28 -25.65 7.48 20.20
CA CYS A 28 -24.85 6.41 19.60
C CYS A 28 -23.73 5.88 20.51
N LEU A 29 -23.93 5.86 21.82
CA LEU A 29 -23.03 5.13 22.72
C LEU A 29 -23.45 3.66 22.73
N PRO A 30 -22.56 2.70 22.38
CA PRO A 30 -22.87 1.28 22.49
C PRO A 30 -23.12 0.92 23.97
N PRO A 31 -24.04 -0.01 24.27
CA PRO A 31 -24.33 -0.42 25.63
C PRO A 31 -23.05 -0.96 26.31
N PRO A 32 -22.90 -0.76 27.64
CA PRO A 32 -21.77 -1.28 28.39
C PRO A 32 -21.74 -2.81 28.25
N LYS A 33 -20.60 -3.33 27.78
CA LYS A 33 -20.36 -4.76 27.58
C LYS A 33 -20.49 -5.50 28.92
N SER A 34 -21.65 -6.10 29.16
CA SER A 34 -21.82 -7.11 30.19
C SER A 34 -21.07 -8.38 29.77
N HIS A 35 -20.17 -8.80 30.66
CA HIS A 35 -19.52 -10.09 30.83
C HIS A 35 -19.79 -11.17 29.76
N LEU A 36 -18.79 -11.42 28.91
CA LEU A 36 -18.61 -12.72 28.25
C LEU A 36 -17.24 -13.29 28.67
N PRO A 37 -17.16 -14.61 28.97
CA PRO A 37 -15.99 -15.22 29.59
C PRO A 37 -14.81 -15.24 28.62
N THR A 38 -13.68 -14.75 29.10
CA THR A 38 -12.38 -14.83 28.45
C THR A 38 -11.91 -16.29 28.43
N THR A 39 -12.02 -16.96 27.28
CA THR A 39 -11.28 -18.18 27.04
C THR A 39 -9.80 -17.81 26.92
N LYS A 40 -9.02 -18.17 27.94
CA LYS A 40 -7.56 -18.09 27.91
C LYS A 40 -7.07 -19.08 26.85
N ILE A 41 -6.66 -18.55 25.71
CA ILE A 41 -5.85 -19.30 24.75
C ILE A 41 -4.42 -19.14 25.23
N ASP A 42 -3.95 -20.13 26.01
CA ASP A 42 -2.55 -20.26 26.42
C ASP A 42 -1.72 -20.67 25.20
N LEU A 43 -1.42 -19.70 24.34
CA LEU A 43 -0.33 -19.82 23.38
C LEU A 43 0.91 -19.19 24.01
N LEU A 44 1.79 -20.09 24.44
CA LEU A 44 3.17 -19.88 24.86
C LEU A 44 3.96 -19.22 23.72
N SER A 45 3.69 -17.96 23.43
CA SER A 45 4.54 -17.14 22.59
C SER A 45 5.57 -16.46 23.49
N LYS A 46 6.84 -16.73 23.22
CA LYS A 46 8.00 -16.03 23.80
C LYS A 46 8.08 -14.60 23.24
N ALA A 47 6.94 -13.94 23.08
CA ALA A 47 6.81 -12.60 22.55
C ALA A 47 6.84 -11.63 23.73
N LYS A 48 7.75 -10.66 23.66
CA LYS A 48 7.90 -9.61 24.67
C LYS A 48 6.56 -8.88 24.83
N ALA A 49 6.01 -8.89 26.06
CA ALA A 49 4.74 -8.25 26.36
C ALA A 49 4.84 -6.75 26.04
N MET A 50 4.12 -6.30 25.02
CA MET A 50 3.98 -4.88 24.70
C MET A 50 2.74 -4.35 25.40
N SER A 51 2.93 -3.49 26.40
CA SER A 51 1.84 -2.73 27.01
C SER A 51 1.74 -1.35 26.35
N PHE A 52 0.53 -0.99 25.91
CA PHE A 52 0.25 0.31 25.30
C PHE A 52 -0.52 1.18 26.29
N ASN A 53 0.10 2.26 26.75
CA ASN A 53 -0.59 3.31 27.51
C ASN A 53 -0.73 4.57 26.64
N PRO A 54 -1.79 5.37 26.79
CA PRO A 54 -2.17 6.42 25.84
C PRO A 54 -1.18 7.58 25.70
N ARG A 55 -0.09 7.62 26.48
CA ARG A 55 0.92 8.70 26.45
C ARG A 55 2.38 8.24 26.41
N SER A 56 2.68 6.95 26.43
CA SER A 56 4.03 6.45 26.18
C SER A 56 3.99 4.99 25.70
N ILE A 57 4.89 4.66 24.77
CA ILE A 57 5.21 3.28 24.44
C ILE A 57 6.46 2.95 25.25
N ASN A 58 6.29 2.26 26.37
CA ASN A 58 7.42 1.82 27.18
C ASN A 58 8.04 0.60 26.49
N PHE A 59 9.22 0.78 25.90
CA PHE A 59 10.07 -0.34 25.50
C PHE A 59 11.07 -0.59 26.62
N ASP A 60 10.88 -1.68 27.37
CA ASP A 60 11.93 -2.19 28.25
C ASP A 60 13.02 -2.82 27.38
N ILE A 61 13.96 -1.99 26.92
CA ILE A 61 15.20 -2.44 26.32
C ILE A 61 16.01 -3.09 27.44
N SER A 62 15.81 -4.40 27.61
CA SER A 62 16.77 -5.23 28.32
C SER A 62 18.07 -5.12 27.55
N ASN A 63 19.00 -4.30 28.05
CA ASN A 63 20.38 -4.26 27.59
C ASN A 63 21.00 -5.64 27.86
N ASN A 64 20.81 -6.57 26.93
CA ASN A 64 21.64 -7.76 26.85
C ASN A 64 23.02 -7.24 26.45
N GLN A 65 23.86 -7.05 27.47
CA GLN A 65 25.27 -6.69 27.39
C GLN A 65 26.01 -7.75 26.57
N ASN A 66 26.00 -7.61 25.25
CA ASN A 66 26.90 -8.32 24.33
C ASN A 66 27.23 -7.44 23.11
N ASP A 67 27.18 -6.12 23.29
CA ASP A 67 27.84 -5.21 22.37
C ASP A 67 29.31 -5.17 22.76
N LYS A 68 30.17 -5.71 21.90
CA LYS A 68 31.61 -5.47 21.91
C LYS A 68 31.84 -3.96 21.71
N ARG A 69 31.67 -3.18 22.77
CA ARG A 69 32.10 -1.79 22.82
C ARG A 69 33.62 -1.84 22.65
N LYS A 70 34.11 -1.35 21.51
CA LYS A 70 35.55 -1.10 21.32
C LYS A 70 35.95 -0.11 22.41
N GLN A 71 36.62 -0.59 23.45
CA GLN A 71 37.38 0.25 24.35
C GLN A 71 38.58 0.78 23.56
N ASP A 72 38.84 2.09 23.66
CA ASP A 72 40.08 2.67 23.13
C ASP A 72 41.27 2.02 23.85
N PRO A 73 42.34 1.61 23.12
CA PRO A 73 43.31 0.64 23.63
C PRO A 73 44.31 1.18 24.66
N LEU A 74 44.23 2.43 25.11
CA LEU A 74 45.27 3.00 25.98
C LEU A 74 44.66 3.78 27.15
N SER A 75 44.74 3.21 28.35
CA SER A 75 44.55 3.94 29.60
C SER A 75 45.72 4.90 29.79
N TYR A 76 45.41 6.19 29.96
CA TYR A 76 46.41 7.23 30.24
C TYR A 76 47.17 6.92 31.53
N ILE A 77 48.50 6.83 31.44
CA ILE A 77 49.41 6.73 32.58
C ILE A 77 50.14 8.09 32.69
N PRO A 78 50.01 8.83 33.79
CA PRO A 78 50.69 10.11 33.94
C PRO A 78 52.20 9.91 34.09
N ILE A 79 52.98 10.62 33.28
CA ILE A 79 54.44 10.62 33.32
C ILE A 79 54.90 11.49 34.51
N VAL A 80 55.50 10.87 35.52
CA VAL A 80 55.92 11.53 36.78
C VAL A 80 57.32 12.16 36.70
N ASN A 81 58.11 11.94 35.64
CA ASN A 81 59.44 12.56 35.54
C ASN A 81 59.94 12.73 34.09
N PRO A 82 60.21 13.96 33.61
CA PRO A 82 60.61 14.21 32.22
C PRO A 82 62.08 13.91 31.89
N ARG A 83 62.89 13.39 32.82
CA ARG A 83 64.36 13.26 32.63
C ARG A 83 64.93 11.87 32.37
N SER A 84 64.11 10.82 32.21
CA SER A 84 64.60 9.48 31.87
C SER A 84 63.76 8.75 30.81
N ILE A 85 63.23 9.48 29.84
CA ILE A 85 62.54 8.91 28.66
C ILE A 85 63.40 9.21 27.43
N LEU A 86 64.60 8.63 27.38
CA LEU A 86 65.19 8.31 26.09
C LEU A 86 64.86 6.83 25.87
N PRO A 87 64.09 6.46 24.84
CA PRO A 87 64.00 5.05 24.49
C PRO A 87 65.43 4.59 24.21
N LEU A 88 65.85 3.47 24.82
CA LEU A 88 67.00 2.73 24.34
C LEU A 88 66.70 2.42 22.87
N ILE A 89 67.29 3.20 21.98
CA ILE A 89 67.19 3.00 20.54
C ILE A 89 67.99 1.71 20.31
N ASP A 90 67.27 0.59 20.25
CA ASP A 90 67.85 -0.66 19.80
C ASP A 90 68.54 -0.38 18.46
N SER A 91 69.85 -0.63 18.39
CA SER A 91 70.69 -0.46 17.21
C SER A 91 70.23 -1.28 16.00
N ASN A 92 69.18 -2.08 16.18
CA ASN A 92 68.51 -2.93 15.20
C ASN A 92 67.15 -2.38 14.76
N TRP A 93 66.88 -1.07 14.93
CA TRP A 93 65.73 -0.44 14.27
C TRP A 93 65.89 -0.63 12.77
N ARG A 94 65.12 -1.56 12.22
CA ARG A 94 65.23 -1.98 10.83
C ARG A 94 65.17 -0.74 9.95
N LYS A 95 66.14 -0.61 9.05
CA LYS A 95 66.09 0.27 7.88
C LYS A 95 65.07 -0.28 6.87
N ASP A 96 63.91 -0.70 7.35
CA ASP A 96 62.77 -0.96 6.49
C ASP A 96 62.30 0.44 6.12
N GLU A 97 62.60 0.81 4.88
CA GLU A 97 62.26 2.08 4.25
C GLU A 97 60.88 2.52 4.73
N ILE A 98 60.80 3.73 5.29
CA ILE A 98 59.52 4.37 5.57
C ILE A 98 58.93 4.72 4.20
N GLY A 99 58.36 3.71 3.55
CA GLY A 99 57.56 3.91 2.36
C GLY A 99 56.41 4.86 2.71
N LEU A 100 56.02 5.71 1.76
CA LEU A 100 54.80 6.48 1.91
C LEU A 100 53.66 5.52 2.31
N PRO A 101 52.78 5.91 3.25
CA PRO A 101 51.64 5.08 3.61
C PRO A 101 50.93 4.67 2.32
N ALA A 102 50.56 3.38 2.22
CA ALA A 102 49.87 2.86 1.05
C ALA A 102 48.72 3.81 0.72
N ILE A 103 48.65 4.28 -0.53
CA ILE A 103 47.55 5.13 -1.00
C ILE A 103 46.29 4.32 -0.80
N GLU A 104 45.62 4.52 0.34
CA GLU A 104 44.30 3.98 0.58
C GLU A 104 43.47 4.50 -0.58
N GLN A 105 43.05 3.58 -1.47
CA GLN A 105 42.19 3.96 -2.58
C GLN A 105 40.97 4.60 -1.93
N GLU A 106 40.87 5.93 -2.01
CA GLU A 106 39.71 6.67 -1.50
C GLU A 106 38.49 6.01 -2.13
N GLU A 107 37.83 5.16 -1.35
CA GLU A 107 36.77 4.32 -1.87
C GLU A 107 35.72 5.24 -2.49
N LYS A 108 34.97 4.73 -3.46
CA LYS A 108 33.97 5.41 -4.30
C LYS A 108 32.78 6.04 -3.53
N GLN A 109 33.02 6.68 -2.40
CA GLN A 109 32.11 7.43 -1.55
C GLN A 109 31.47 8.59 -2.33
N ALA A 110 32.21 9.20 -3.26
CA ALA A 110 31.69 10.23 -4.17
C ALA A 110 30.51 9.72 -5.03
N VAL A 111 30.58 8.47 -5.52
CA VAL A 111 29.49 7.87 -6.31
C VAL A 111 28.24 7.70 -5.46
N ARG A 112 28.38 7.24 -4.21
CA ARG A 112 27.26 7.14 -3.24
C ARG A 112 26.64 8.51 -2.97
N LEU A 113 27.46 9.55 -2.79
CA LEU A 113 27.01 10.92 -2.59
C LEU A 113 26.21 11.47 -3.78
N ILE A 114 26.62 11.17 -5.02
CA ILE A 114 25.86 11.56 -6.23
C ILE A 114 24.48 10.91 -6.22
N VAL A 115 24.39 9.61 -5.90
CA VAL A 115 23.10 8.89 -5.81
C VAL A 115 22.21 9.51 -4.72
N ILE A 116 22.79 9.80 -3.55
CA ILE A 116 22.07 10.44 -2.43
C ILE A 116 21.57 11.83 -2.84
N ARG A 117 22.39 12.66 -3.49
CA ARG A 117 22.01 14.00 -3.96
C ARG A 117 20.89 13.94 -5.01
N ARG A 118 20.94 12.99 -5.95
CA ARG A 118 19.85 12.77 -6.93
C ARG A 118 18.54 12.37 -6.23
N LYS A 119 18.60 11.42 -5.28
CA LYS A 119 17.42 11.01 -4.49
C LYS A 119 16.88 12.17 -3.65
N LYS A 120 17.76 12.95 -3.00
CA LYS A 120 17.41 14.17 -2.26
C LYS A 120 16.68 15.16 -3.17
N MET A 121 17.23 15.45 -4.35
CA MET A 121 16.66 16.42 -5.28
C MET A 121 15.29 15.96 -5.80
N LYS A 122 15.15 14.69 -6.19
CA LYS A 122 13.84 14.11 -6.60
C LYS A 122 12.80 14.22 -5.49
N LYS A 123 13.17 13.90 -4.24
CA LYS A 123 12.28 14.04 -3.06
C LYS A 123 11.91 15.50 -2.80
N HIS A 124 12.87 16.42 -2.90
CA HIS A 124 12.65 17.85 -2.74
C HIS A 124 11.67 18.39 -3.79
N GLN A 125 11.93 18.12 -5.07
CA GLN A 125 11.07 18.53 -6.19
C GLN A 125 9.66 17.94 -6.04
N ARG A 126 9.54 16.66 -5.68
CA ARG A 126 8.25 16.02 -5.40
C ARG A 126 7.51 16.75 -4.28
N ARG A 127 8.15 17.03 -3.15
CA ARG A 127 7.54 17.80 -2.04
C ARG A 127 7.12 19.20 -2.49
N LYS A 128 7.90 19.88 -3.32
CA LYS A 128 7.57 21.21 -3.88
C LYS A 128 6.33 21.14 -4.78
N LEU A 129 6.25 20.12 -5.65
CA LEU A 129 5.07 19.84 -6.46
C LEU A 129 3.85 19.53 -5.58
N TRP A 130 4.04 18.76 -4.51
CA TRP A 130 2.99 18.37 -3.58
C TRP A 130 2.35 19.55 -2.86
N LYS A 131 3.16 20.52 -2.46
CA LYS A 131 2.68 21.78 -1.89
C LYS A 131 1.93 22.61 -2.94
N ARG A 132 2.50 22.76 -4.14
CA ARG A 132 1.89 23.55 -5.23
C ARG A 132 0.55 22.99 -5.70
N MET A 133 0.42 21.67 -5.79
CA MET A 133 -0.75 20.99 -6.37
C MET A 133 -1.73 20.43 -5.34
N ARG A 134 -1.59 20.80 -4.06
CA ARG A 134 -2.33 20.21 -2.92
C ARG A 134 -3.85 20.13 -3.19
N HIS A 135 -4.46 21.23 -3.63
CA HIS A 135 -5.91 21.30 -3.87
C HIS A 135 -6.36 20.46 -5.07
N ARG A 136 -5.56 20.45 -6.15
CA ARG A 136 -5.85 19.63 -7.34
C ARG A 136 -5.87 18.14 -6.96
N TRP A 137 -4.90 17.67 -6.18
CA TRP A 137 -4.89 16.27 -5.75
C TRP A 137 -5.92 15.94 -4.69
N ALA A 138 -6.27 16.87 -3.81
CA ALA A 138 -7.40 16.69 -2.91
C ALA A 138 -8.70 16.47 -3.70
N ARG A 139 -8.93 17.25 -4.78
CA ARG A 139 -10.07 17.06 -5.69
C ARG A 139 -10.03 15.70 -6.39
N VAL A 140 -8.88 15.30 -6.95
CA VAL A 140 -8.71 13.98 -7.59
C VAL A 140 -8.97 12.85 -6.58
N LYS A 141 -8.44 12.95 -5.36
CA LYS A 141 -8.65 11.97 -4.28
C LYS A 141 -10.11 11.87 -3.89
N LYS A 142 -10.81 13.00 -3.75
CA LYS A 142 -12.25 13.06 -3.47
C LYS A 142 -13.04 12.36 -4.58
N ASN A 143 -12.78 12.69 -5.84
CA ASN A 143 -13.50 12.10 -6.98
C ASN A 143 -13.26 10.59 -7.09
N ARG A 144 -12.02 10.13 -6.85
CA ARG A 144 -11.72 8.69 -6.79
C ARG A 144 -12.49 7.98 -5.67
N ARG A 145 -12.62 8.61 -4.49
CA ARG A 145 -13.41 8.05 -3.39
C ARG A 145 -14.89 7.96 -3.74
N ILE A 146 -15.46 9.03 -4.31
CA ILE A 146 -16.86 9.03 -4.76
C ILE A 146 -17.11 7.95 -5.82
N LYS A 147 -16.20 7.78 -6.78
CA LYS A 147 -16.33 6.73 -7.80
C LYS A 147 -16.29 5.33 -7.17
N LYS A 148 -15.38 5.09 -6.23
CA LYS A 148 -15.30 3.82 -5.50
C LYS A 148 -16.57 3.54 -4.70
N GLU A 149 -17.08 4.55 -3.99
CA GLU A 149 -18.32 4.43 -3.23
C GLU A 149 -19.52 4.08 -4.12
N LYS A 150 -19.65 4.75 -5.27
CA LYS A 150 -20.72 4.44 -6.23
C LYS A 150 -20.63 3.02 -6.77
N ILE A 151 -19.41 2.55 -7.09
CA ILE A 151 -19.20 1.18 -7.54
C ILE A 151 -19.64 0.20 -6.46
N PHE A 152 -19.21 0.43 -5.22
CA PHE A 152 -19.57 -0.40 -4.07
C PHE A 152 -21.09 -0.43 -3.84
N GLN A 153 -21.76 0.71 -3.86
CA GLN A 153 -23.21 0.79 -3.72
C GLN A 153 -23.94 0.04 -4.84
N ASN A 154 -23.48 0.19 -6.07
CA ASN A 154 -24.06 -0.54 -7.21
C ASN A 154 -23.87 -2.06 -7.08
N GLU A 155 -22.71 -2.51 -6.60
CA GLU A 155 -22.45 -3.93 -6.34
C GLU A 155 -23.40 -4.48 -5.27
N LEU A 156 -23.61 -3.75 -4.17
CA LEU A 156 -24.57 -4.14 -3.13
C LEU A 156 -26.01 -4.22 -3.67
N LEU A 157 -26.45 -3.19 -4.41
CA LEU A 157 -27.77 -3.20 -5.03
C LEU A 157 -27.92 -4.36 -6.01
N SER A 158 -26.86 -4.68 -6.77
CA SER A 158 -26.85 -5.84 -7.66
C SER A 158 -27.00 -7.15 -6.90
N MET A 159 -26.31 -7.32 -5.75
CA MET A 159 -26.44 -8.51 -4.91
C MET A 159 -27.85 -8.66 -4.35
N VAL A 160 -28.44 -7.57 -3.85
CA VAL A 160 -29.82 -7.57 -3.34
C VAL A 160 -30.81 -7.90 -4.46
N LYS A 161 -30.62 -7.30 -5.64
CA LYS A 161 -31.47 -7.59 -6.80
C LYS A 161 -31.38 -9.07 -7.20
N GLN A 162 -30.16 -9.62 -7.29
CA GLN A 162 -29.94 -11.05 -7.58
C GLN A 162 -30.58 -11.97 -6.54
N ALA A 163 -30.50 -11.61 -5.25
CA ALA A 163 -31.13 -12.37 -4.18
C ALA A 163 -32.66 -12.32 -4.27
N ASN A 164 -33.25 -11.17 -4.60
CA ASN A 164 -34.70 -11.03 -4.75
C ASN A 164 -35.23 -11.73 -6.01
N GLU A 165 -34.47 -11.73 -7.10
CA GLU A 165 -34.81 -12.41 -8.35
C GLU A 165 -34.49 -13.92 -8.32
N PHE A 166 -33.90 -14.43 -7.23
CA PHE A 166 -33.50 -15.82 -7.13
C PHE A 166 -34.71 -16.73 -6.99
N SER A 167 -34.98 -17.51 -8.04
CA SER A 167 -35.92 -18.63 -8.02
C SER A 167 -35.15 -19.96 -8.01
N ALA A 168 -35.41 -20.78 -6.99
CA ALA A 168 -34.75 -22.08 -6.81
C ALA A 168 -35.02 -23.03 -7.98
N GLU A 169 -36.25 -23.03 -8.51
CA GLU A 169 -36.63 -23.86 -9.65
C GLU A 169 -35.81 -23.51 -10.90
N MET A 170 -35.70 -22.21 -11.21
CA MET A 170 -34.90 -21.73 -12.35
C MET A 170 -33.42 -22.06 -12.18
N TYR A 171 -32.90 -21.98 -10.96
CA TYR A 171 -31.52 -22.35 -10.66
C TYR A 171 -31.26 -23.84 -10.90
N VAL A 172 -32.12 -24.73 -10.39
CA VAL A 172 -32.01 -26.19 -10.57
C VAL A 172 -32.16 -26.56 -12.04
N LYS A 173 -33.15 -25.99 -12.73
CA LYS A 173 -33.35 -26.20 -14.17
C LYS A 173 -32.10 -25.82 -14.96
N GLY A 174 -31.52 -24.65 -14.70
CA GLY A 174 -30.28 -24.22 -15.34
C GLY A 174 -29.07 -25.11 -15.03
N LYS A 175 -29.05 -25.82 -13.88
CA LYS A 175 -28.02 -26.83 -13.57
C LYS A 175 -28.23 -28.11 -14.35
N LEU A 176 -29.47 -28.60 -14.42
CA LEU A 176 -29.83 -29.78 -15.21
C LEU A 176 -29.57 -29.55 -16.70
N ASP A 177 -29.96 -28.39 -17.22
CA ASP A 177 -29.71 -28.02 -18.62
C ASP A 177 -28.21 -28.03 -18.95
N LYS A 178 -27.36 -27.51 -18.04
CA LYS A 178 -25.89 -27.55 -18.21
C LYS A 178 -25.33 -28.95 -18.13
N ALA A 179 -25.85 -29.80 -17.26
CA ALA A 179 -25.42 -31.19 -17.14
C ALA A 179 -25.83 -32.02 -18.37
N ASN A 180 -27.01 -31.75 -18.90
CA ASN A 180 -27.55 -32.40 -20.10
C ASN A 180 -27.04 -31.77 -21.40
N HIS A 181 -26.32 -30.64 -21.35
CA HIS A 181 -25.81 -29.97 -22.52
C HIS A 181 -24.65 -30.77 -23.15
N THR A 182 -24.84 -31.19 -24.40
CA THR A 182 -23.80 -31.83 -25.20
C THR A 182 -22.95 -30.75 -25.89
N PRO A 183 -21.68 -30.55 -25.49
CA PRO A 183 -20.84 -29.52 -26.09
C PRO A 183 -20.49 -29.89 -27.53
N LEU A 184 -20.47 -28.88 -28.40
CA LEU A 184 -20.03 -29.07 -29.78
C LEU A 184 -18.53 -29.34 -29.85
N PRO A 185 -18.08 -30.19 -30.78
CA PRO A 185 -16.65 -30.40 -30.98
C PRO A 185 -15.98 -29.13 -31.48
N THR A 186 -14.78 -28.83 -30.99
CA THR A 186 -14.01 -27.64 -31.40
C THR A 186 -13.38 -27.79 -32.79
N ARG A 187 -13.35 -29.01 -33.33
CA ARG A 187 -12.70 -29.36 -34.61
C ARG A 187 -13.62 -30.25 -35.43
N TRP A 188 -13.53 -30.10 -36.75
CA TRP A 188 -14.19 -30.97 -37.72
C TRP A 188 -13.16 -31.49 -38.71
N ARG A 189 -13.04 -32.82 -38.86
CA ARG A 189 -12.03 -33.48 -39.74
C ARG A 189 -10.63 -32.86 -39.55
N HIS A 190 -10.20 -32.75 -38.30
CA HIS A 190 -8.90 -32.19 -37.86
C HIS A 190 -8.67 -30.69 -38.11
N LYS A 191 -9.64 -29.95 -38.68
CA LYS A 191 -9.56 -28.50 -38.87
C LYS A 191 -10.36 -27.78 -37.78
N ARG A 192 -9.83 -26.67 -37.25
CA ARG A 192 -10.60 -25.77 -36.36
C ARG A 192 -11.48 -24.90 -37.22
N LEU A 193 -12.79 -25.00 -37.04
CA LEU A 193 -13.78 -24.18 -37.73
C LEU A 193 -14.58 -23.38 -36.70
N PRO A 194 -15.14 -22.22 -37.09
CA PRO A 194 -16.12 -21.50 -36.29
C PRO A 194 -17.31 -22.38 -35.90
N GLU A 195 -17.85 -22.13 -34.70
CA GLU A 195 -18.91 -22.94 -34.09
C GLU A 195 -20.15 -23.11 -34.98
N PHE A 196 -20.59 -22.03 -35.65
CA PHE A 196 -21.76 -22.07 -36.53
C PHE A 196 -21.57 -23.00 -37.73
N ILE A 197 -20.36 -23.08 -38.28
CA ILE A 197 -20.05 -23.99 -39.40
C ILE A 197 -20.09 -25.44 -38.91
N ILE A 198 -19.58 -25.71 -37.71
CA ILE A 198 -19.61 -27.04 -37.10
C ILE A 198 -21.05 -27.48 -36.82
N ARG A 199 -21.92 -26.59 -36.31
CA ARG A 199 -23.36 -26.86 -36.12
C ARG A 199 -24.04 -27.24 -37.43
N GLN A 200 -23.74 -26.51 -38.51
CA GLN A 200 -24.30 -26.80 -39.83
C GLN A 200 -23.78 -28.12 -40.41
N LEU A 201 -22.48 -28.42 -40.24
CA LEU A 201 -21.87 -29.68 -40.68
C LEU A 201 -22.41 -30.89 -39.90
N MET A 202 -22.79 -30.69 -38.63
CA MET A 202 -23.47 -31.67 -37.78
C MET A 202 -24.98 -31.79 -38.08
N GLY A 203 -25.54 -30.96 -38.96
CA GLY A 203 -26.96 -30.98 -39.31
C GLY A 203 -27.90 -30.42 -38.22
N ILE A 204 -27.36 -29.73 -37.22
CA ILE A 204 -28.14 -29.16 -36.11
C ILE A 204 -28.85 -27.88 -36.56
N ASP A 205 -28.14 -27.03 -37.31
CA ASP A 205 -28.64 -25.76 -37.82
C ASP A 205 -28.97 -25.84 -39.31
N LYS A 206 -30.00 -25.09 -39.75
CA LYS A 206 -30.34 -24.95 -41.17
C LYS A 206 -29.21 -24.23 -41.90
N LYS A 207 -28.93 -24.64 -43.15
CA LYS A 207 -27.94 -24.01 -44.02
C LYS A 207 -28.29 -22.55 -44.25
N ILE A 208 -27.54 -21.64 -43.62
CA ILE A 208 -27.73 -20.21 -43.75
C ILE A 208 -27.17 -19.80 -45.11
N ASN A 209 -27.97 -19.10 -45.92
CA ASN A 209 -27.52 -18.57 -47.21
C ASN A 209 -26.79 -17.24 -46.93
N TYR A 210 -25.47 -17.30 -46.75
CA TYR A 210 -24.67 -16.13 -46.39
C TYR A 210 -24.67 -15.12 -47.55
N LYS A 211 -25.24 -13.93 -47.35
CA LYS A 211 -25.01 -12.79 -48.23
C LYS A 211 -23.75 -12.09 -47.76
N HIS A 212 -22.76 -11.96 -48.65
CA HIS A 212 -21.43 -11.37 -48.36
C HIS A 212 -21.48 -9.86 -48.02
N THR A 213 -22.64 -9.25 -47.91
CA THR A 213 -22.80 -7.78 -47.88
C THR A 213 -22.91 -7.16 -46.49
N ASP A 214 -22.82 -7.93 -45.41
CA ASP A 214 -22.89 -7.37 -44.06
C ASP A 214 -21.54 -6.74 -43.68
N VAL A 215 -21.35 -5.50 -44.16
CA VAL A 215 -20.23 -4.63 -43.78
C VAL A 215 -20.36 -4.34 -42.29
N TYR A 216 -19.42 -4.87 -41.50
CA TYR A 216 -19.32 -4.54 -40.09
C TYR A 216 -19.07 -3.04 -39.93
N LYS A 217 -20.01 -2.34 -39.29
CA LYS A 217 -19.86 -0.93 -38.93
C LYS A 217 -18.80 -0.85 -37.83
N ALA A 218 -17.64 -0.31 -38.18
CA ALA A 218 -16.51 -0.08 -37.28
C ALA A 218 -16.86 0.87 -36.13
#